data_AF-A0A3D3P7F9-F1
#
_entry.id   AF-A0A3D3P7F9-F1
#
_cell.length_a   1.000
_cell.length_b   1.000
_cell.length_c   1.000
_cell.angle_alpha   90.00
_cell.angle_beta   90.00
_cell.angle_gamma   90.00
#
_symmetry.space_group_name_H-M   'P 1'
#
loop_
_entity.id
_entity.type
_entity.pdbx_description
1 polymer ?
#
loop_
_entity_poly.entity_id
_entity_poly.type
_entity_poly.pdbx_seq_one_letter_code
_entity_poly.pdbx_strand_id
1 'polypeptide(L)' 'LDTDHLHKERITMDELEQAIREHGVDNYKQVKLAIMEVDGNISVISEEGNHLKQSYFKRRRRHKTLNSIT' A
#
# COMPACT_ATOMS: atom_id res chain seq x y z
N LEU A 1 -13.98 -3.65 3.92
CA LEU A 1 -13.07 -2.82 3.11
C LEU A 1 -13.75 -1.47 2.95
N ASP A 2 -13.13 -0.39 3.42
CA ASP A 2 -13.72 0.96 3.31
C ASP A 2 -13.22 1.61 2.01
N THR A 3 -14.08 1.60 0.98
CA THR A 3 -13.74 2.08 -0.36
C THR A 3 -13.66 3.59 -0.46
N ASP A 4 -14.32 4.32 0.44
CA ASP A 4 -14.41 5.79 0.37
C ASP A 4 -13.08 6.45 0.73
N HIS A 5 -12.31 5.83 1.63
CA HIS A 5 -10.95 6.27 1.98
C HIS A 5 -9.96 6.06 0.83
N LEU A 6 -10.06 4.93 0.11
CA LEU A 6 -9.20 4.66 -1.06
C LEU A 6 -9.43 5.67 -2.19
N HIS A 7 -10.70 6.01 -2.44
CA HIS A 7 -11.06 7.01 -3.45
C HIS A 7 -10.56 8.42 -3.11
N LYS A 8 -10.61 8.82 -1.84
CA LYS A 8 -10.08 10.12 -1.38
C LYS A 8 -8.57 10.25 -1.58
N GLU A 9 -7.82 9.18 -1.30
CA GLU A 9 -6.37 9.14 -1.47
C GLU A 9 -5.92 8.82 -2.91
N ARG A 10 -6.87 8.67 -3.85
CA ARG A 10 -6.62 8.30 -5.26
C ARG A 10 -5.82 7.01 -5.42
N ILE A 11 -6.05 6.04 -4.53
CA ILE A 11 -5.43 4.72 -4.59
C ILE A 11 -6.39 3.79 -5.32
N THR A 12 -5.91 3.18 -6.40
CA THR A 12 -6.68 2.15 -7.10
C THR A 12 -6.61 0.81 -6.35
N MET A 13 -7.61 -0.06 -6.56
CA MET A 13 -7.57 -1.41 -5.99
C MET A 13 -6.35 -2.21 -6.46
N ASP A 14 -5.93 -2.02 -7.71
CA ASP A 14 -4.74 -2.68 -8.26
C ASP A 14 -3.45 -2.24 -7.54
N GLU A 15 -3.31 -0.94 -7.25
CA GLU A 15 -2.18 -0.41 -6.47
C GLU A 15 -2.17 -0.94 -5.04
N LEU A 16 -3.35 -1.02 -4.42
CA LEU A 16 -3.50 -1.59 -3.07
C LEU A 16 -3.09 -3.07 -3.06
N GLU A 17 -3.62 -3.87 -3.99
CA GLU A 17 -3.28 -5.28 -4.09
C GLU A 17 -1.79 -5.50 -4.40
N GLN A 18 -1.20 -4.67 -5.26
CA GLN A 18 0.23 -4.74 -5.55
C GLN A 18 1.05 -4.47 -4.29
N ALA A 19 0.72 -3.42 -3.53
CA ALA A 19 1.40 -3.13 -2.28
C ALA A 19 1.28 -4.31 -1.30
N ILE A 20 0.08 -4.86 -1.12
CA ILE A 20 -0.18 -6.01 -0.23
C ILE A 20 0.64 -7.24 -0.65
N ARG A 21 0.75 -7.50 -1.96
CA ARG A 21 1.60 -8.59 -2.48
C ARG A 21 3.10 -8.34 -2.22
N GLU A 22 3.57 -7.11 -2.39
CA GLU A 22 4.95 -6.72 -2.06
C GLU A 22 5.25 -6.84 -0.55
N HIS A 23 4.23 -6.73 0.29
CA HIS A 23 4.29 -6.99 1.73
C HIS A 23 4.31 -8.48 2.11
N GLY A 24 4.29 -9.38 1.12
CA GLY A 24 4.31 -10.83 1.33
C GLY A 24 2.95 -11.43 1.71
N VAL A 25 1.86 -10.75 1.36
CA VAL A 25 0.49 -11.19 1.63
C VAL A 25 -0.20 -11.46 0.28
N ASP A 26 -0.66 -12.69 0.06
CA ASP A 26 -1.23 -13.08 -1.23
C ASP A 26 -2.57 -12.42 -1.55
N ASN A 27 -3.35 -12.10 -0.51
CA ASN A 27 -4.71 -11.58 -0.67
C ASN A 27 -5.03 -10.49 0.35
N TYR A 28 -5.62 -9.39 -0.10
CA TYR A 28 -6.07 -8.30 0.77
C TYR A 28 -7.06 -8.75 1.86
N LYS A 29 -7.75 -9.88 1.68
CA LYS A 29 -8.62 -10.48 2.71
C LYS A 29 -7.87 -10.94 3.97
N GLN A 30 -6.57 -11.19 3.87
CA GLN A 30 -5.71 -11.53 5.01
C GLN A 30 -5.19 -10.26 5.72
N VAL A 31 -5.44 -9.08 5.15
CA VAL A 31 -5.08 -7.79 5.75
C VAL A 31 -6.18 -7.36 6.71
N LYS A 32 -5.80 -7.17 7.97
CA LYS A 32 -6.69 -6.63 9.01
C LYS A 32 -6.74 -5.11 8.94
N LEU A 33 -5.60 -4.47 8.65
CA LEU A 33 -5.48 -3.02 8.58
C LEU A 33 -4.41 -2.63 7.57
N ALA A 34 -4.72 -1.64 6.73
CA ALA A 34 -3.75 -0.96 5.89
C ALA A 34 -3.87 0.55 6.13
N ILE A 35 -2.75 1.23 6.32
CA ILE A 35 -2.69 2.66 6.59
C ILE A 35 -1.76 3.30 5.55
N MET A 36 -2.23 4.35 4.90
CA MET A 36 -1.37 5.23 4.10
C MET A 36 -0.81 6.34 4.98
N GLU A 37 0.50 6.49 4.98
CA GLU A 37 1.21 7.52 5.73
C GLU A 37 1.39 8.79 4.87
N VAL A 38 1.56 9.94 5.53
CA VAL A 38 1.70 11.26 4.87
C VAL A 38 2.91 11.37 3.93
N ASP A 39 3.91 10.52 4.12
CA ASP A 39 5.10 10.44 3.28
C ASP A 39 4.91 9.55 2.04
N GLY A 40 3.77 8.88 1.93
CA GLY A 40 3.40 7.98 0.84
C GLY A 40 3.77 6.52 1.09
N ASN A 41 4.17 6.14 2.31
CA ASN A 41 4.33 4.74 2.68
C ASN A 41 2.99 4.08 2.97
N ILE A 42 2.98 2.75 2.89
CA ILE A 42 1.83 1.93 3.29
C ILE A 42 2.29 0.99 4.40
N SER A 43 1.58 1.05 5.52
CA SER A 43 1.73 0.14 6.65
C SER A 43 0.64 -0.92 6.59
N VAL A 44 0.99 -2.20 6.63
CA VAL A 44 0.06 -3.32 6.52
C VAL A 44 0.16 -4.23 7.75
N ILE A 45 -0.99 -4.54 8.34
CA ILE A 45 -1.15 -5.55 9.38
C ILE A 45 -1.97 -6.69 8.79
N SER A 46 -1.40 -7.87 8.77
CA SER A 46 -1.98 -9.09 8.22
C SER A 46 -2.02 -10.21 9.27
N GLU A 47 -2.83 -11.22 9.02
CA GLU A 47 -2.90 -12.43 9.83
C GLU A 47 -2.27 -13.59 9.06
N GLU A 48 -1.17 -14.13 9.57
CA GLU A 48 -0.51 -15.33 9.05
C GLU A 48 -0.77 -16.48 10.02
N GLY A 49 -1.78 -17.30 9.73
CA GLY A 49 -2.25 -18.34 10.64
C GLY A 49 -2.94 -17.73 11.88
N ASN A 50 -2.39 -18.00 13.07
CA ASN A 50 -2.87 -17.43 14.35
C ASN A 50 -2.01 -16.25 14.84
N HIS A 51 -1.12 -15.72 14.01
CA HIS A 51 -0.21 -14.65 14.39
C HIS A 51 -0.45 -13.40 13.56
N LEU A 52 -0.43 -12.23 14.21
CA LEU A 52 -0.42 -10.96 13.52
C LEU A 52 0.99 -10.66 13.02
N LYS A 53 1.09 -10.25 11.76
CA LYS A 53 2.32 -9.83 11.10
C LYS A 53 2.16 -8.42 10.57
N GLN A 54 3.12 -7.56 10.93
CA GLN A 54 3.17 -6.19 10.47
C GLN A 54 4.33 -6.00 9.50
N SER A 55 4.09 -5.28 8.41
CA SER A 55 5.11 -4.94 7.43
C SER A 55 4.92 -3.50 6.90
N TYR A 56 6.00 -2.90 6.43
CA TYR A 56 6.06 -1.51 5.96
C TYR A 56 6.56 -1.46 4.51
N PHE A 57 5.84 -0.78 3.63
CA PHE A 57 6.22 -0.60 2.23
C PHE A 57 6.52 0.85 1.94
N LYS A 58 7.76 1.07 1.49
CA LYS A 58 8.24 2.38 1.07
C LYS A 58 8.02 2.53 -0.42
N ARG A 59 7.00 3.30 -0.79
CA ARG A 59 6.76 3.65 -2.19
C ARG A 59 7.96 4.44 -2.72
N ARG A 60 8.77 3.84 -3.58
CA ARG A 60 9.84 4.57 -4.28
C ARG A 60 9.18 5.61 -5.18
N ARG A 61 9.17 6.89 -4.76
CA ARG A 61 8.86 7.99 -5.68
C ARG A 61 9.79 7.85 -6.88
N ARG A 62 9.24 7.50 -8.05
CA ARG A 62 9.92 7.80 -9.31
C ARG A 62 10.09 9.32 -9.31
N HIS A 63 11.30 9.78 -9.04
CA HIS A 63 11.64 11.18 -9.19
C HIS A 63 11.23 11.52 -10.62
N LYS A 64 10.24 12.41 -10.80
CA LYS A 64 9.99 12.98 -12.12
C LYS A 64 11.28 13.74 -12.42
N THR A 65 12.17 13.14 -13.20
CA THR A 65 13.27 13.88 -13.78
C THR A 65 12.59 14.91 -14.66
N LEU A 66 12.65 16.19 -14.25
CA LEU A 66 12.35 17.30 -15.12
C LEU A 66 13.36 17.19 -16.27
N ASN A 67 13.00 16.50 -17.35
CA ASN A 67 13.68 16.71 -18.61
C ASN A 67 13.36 18.15 -18.99
N SER A 68 14.31 19.03 -18.69
CA SER A 68 14.37 20.40 -19.19
C SER A 68 14.13 20.35 -20.68
N ILE A 69 12.93 20.78 -21.09
CA ILE A 69 12.64 21.06 -22.49
C ILE A 69 13.56 22.24 -22.84
N THR A 70 14.53 21.95 -23.69
CA THR A 70 15.36 22.95 -24.39
C THR A 70 14.51 23.70 -25.39
#